data_AF-A0A9C8LJE0-F1
#
_entry.id   AF-A0A9C8LJE0-F1
#
_cell.length_a   1.000
_cell.length_b   1.000
_cell.length_c   1.000
_cell.angle_alpha   90.00
_cell.angle_beta   90.00
_cell.angle_gamma   90.00
#
_symmetry.space_group_name_H-M   'P 1'
#
loop_
_entity.id
_entity.type
_entity.pdbx_description
1 polymer ?
#
loop_
_entity_poly.entity_id
_entity_poly.type
_entity_poly.pdbx_seq_one_letter_code
_entity_poly.pdbx_strand_id
1 'polypeptide(L)'
;MSRAGRQRRPGRGASDSHDWCDRGRNEMSENDKSPRAAVVALAGYRAGGGLAALDEIGAYWRGLTEKNGIPPSRAELDPRGFSRALSNCFIAEAITPRHLRLRLTGQHLSDVMGMDMRGMPLSALIMPDSRPHLEQVIAEGLANMAGPARISLFAPPRFGQHALYGGIVLLPLRDEAGAPRRMLGAFATVGKPGRAPRRFRILGAAKTDRPVATTGRPALRVIEGGLSVRA
;
A
#
# COMPACT_ATOMS: atom_id res chain seq x y z
N MET A 1 33.30 -0.04 64.22
CA MET A 1 34.76 -0.26 64.06
C MET A 1 35.07 -0.41 62.56
N SER A 2 36.24 0.05 62.11
CA SER A 2 36.89 -0.08 60.77
C SER A 2 36.01 -0.01 59.50
N ARG A 3 36.06 1.00 58.60
CA ARG A 3 37.16 1.60 57.80
C ARG A 3 37.95 0.64 56.89
N ALA A 4 37.75 0.76 55.57
CA ALA A 4 38.74 0.85 54.47
C ALA A 4 37.97 0.87 53.11
N GLY A 5 38.43 1.49 52.01
CA GLY A 5 39.58 2.35 51.72
C GLY A 5 39.44 2.96 50.31
N ARG A 6 40.09 4.11 50.02
CA ARG A 6 39.88 4.90 48.78
C ARG A 6 41.17 5.55 48.26
N GLN A 7 41.84 4.93 47.29
CA GLN A 7 42.94 5.55 46.48
C GLN A 7 42.87 5.00 45.05
N ARG A 8 42.79 5.79 43.96
CA ARG A 8 43.69 6.82 43.35
C ARG A 8 44.65 6.25 42.28
N ARG A 9 44.44 6.70 41.02
CA ARG A 9 45.39 6.78 39.88
C ARG A 9 46.57 7.76 40.23
N PRO A 10 47.70 7.93 39.47
CA PRO A 10 47.83 7.91 37.98
C PRO A 10 49.21 7.55 37.33
N GLY A 11 49.32 7.77 36.01
CA GLY A 11 50.55 7.77 35.16
C GLY A 11 50.27 7.05 33.81
N ARG A 12 50.31 7.60 32.59
CA ARG A 12 51.08 8.63 31.82
C ARG A 12 52.37 8.15 31.14
N GLY A 13 52.27 7.99 29.81
CA GLY A 13 53.27 7.98 28.73
C GLY A 13 52.45 7.78 27.43
N ALA A 14 52.45 8.64 26.38
CA ALA A 14 53.54 9.10 25.52
C ALA A 14 54.26 7.92 24.83
N SER A 15 54.32 7.81 23.49
CA SER A 15 53.75 8.60 22.38
C SER A 15 53.31 7.63 21.23
N ASP A 16 53.07 7.95 19.94
CA ASP A 16 53.28 9.15 19.11
C ASP A 16 52.30 9.24 17.91
N SER A 17 52.60 10.17 17.00
CA SER A 17 51.96 10.60 15.75
C SER A 17 51.95 9.56 14.61
N HIS A 18 50.85 9.46 13.84
CA HIS A 18 50.82 9.62 12.36
C HIS A 18 49.40 9.52 11.73
N ASP A 19 49.31 10.02 10.49
CA ASP A 19 48.30 9.79 9.45
C ASP A 19 46.85 10.27 9.64
N TRP A 20 46.70 11.56 9.33
CA TRP A 20 45.46 12.15 8.83
C TRP A 20 45.44 12.09 7.29
N CYS A 21 44.95 11.01 6.68
CA CYS A 21 44.44 11.06 5.29
C CYS A 21 43.59 9.86 4.86
N ASP A 22 42.36 10.17 4.44
CA ASP A 22 41.65 9.61 3.29
C ASP A 22 41.58 8.06 3.08
N ARG A 23 40.41 7.50 3.43
CA ARG A 23 39.61 6.70 2.46
C ARG A 23 38.22 6.33 2.99
N GLY A 24 37.28 6.18 2.05
CA GLY A 24 36.28 5.12 2.17
C GLY A 24 34.92 5.51 2.75
N ARG A 25 34.29 6.53 2.16
CA ARG A 25 32.83 6.55 1.97
C ARG A 25 32.34 5.16 1.53
N ASN A 26 31.70 4.42 2.43
CA ASN A 26 30.95 3.21 2.08
C ASN A 26 29.48 3.45 2.41
N GLU A 27 28.81 4.17 1.51
CA GLU A 27 27.37 4.12 1.35
C GLU A 27 26.97 2.67 1.07
N MET A 28 26.50 1.97 2.11
CA MET A 28 26.12 0.58 2.01
C MET A 28 24.83 0.51 1.18
N SER A 29 25.00 0.28 -0.13
CA SER A 29 23.96 0.29 -1.16
C SER A 29 22.69 -0.44 -0.71
N GLU A 30 21.68 0.33 -0.33
CA GLU A 30 20.36 -0.19 0.05
C GLU A 30 19.53 -0.63 -1.17
N ASN A 31 20.12 -0.57 -2.36
CA ASN A 31 19.46 -0.72 -3.65
C ASN A 31 19.44 -2.16 -4.21
N ASP A 32 20.01 -3.15 -3.49
CA ASP A 32 20.05 -4.56 -3.92
C ASP A 32 18.94 -5.45 -3.32
N LYS A 33 17.98 -4.88 -2.56
CA LYS A 33 16.69 -5.55 -2.29
C LYS A 33 15.72 -5.46 -3.48
N SER A 34 16.31 -5.50 -4.68
CA SER A 34 15.71 -5.31 -5.99
C SER A 34 15.45 -6.69 -6.64
N PRO A 35 15.35 -6.78 -7.97
CA PRO A 35 14.15 -6.51 -8.74
C PRO A 35 13.08 -7.62 -8.64
N ARG A 36 13.38 -8.77 -8.02
CA ARG A 36 12.49 -9.96 -8.03
C ARG A 36 11.11 -9.68 -7.42
N ALA A 37 11.03 -8.90 -6.35
CA ALA A 37 9.74 -8.54 -5.74
C ALA A 37 8.89 -7.63 -6.64
N ALA A 38 9.52 -6.69 -7.35
CA ALA A 38 8.86 -5.84 -8.35
C ALA A 38 8.43 -6.66 -9.58
N VAL A 39 9.24 -7.62 -10.02
CA VAL A 39 8.89 -8.56 -11.10
C VAL A 39 7.72 -9.47 -10.71
N VAL A 40 7.65 -9.96 -9.46
CA VAL A 40 6.49 -10.74 -8.99
C VAL A 40 5.24 -9.86 -8.84
N ALA A 41 5.37 -8.60 -8.40
CA ALA A 41 4.25 -7.66 -8.41
C ALA A 41 3.75 -7.38 -9.84
N LEU A 42 4.65 -7.18 -10.82
CA LEU A 42 4.30 -6.95 -12.22
C LEU A 42 3.77 -8.21 -12.92
N ALA A 43 4.28 -9.39 -12.57
CA ALA A 43 3.78 -10.67 -13.07
C ALA A 43 2.41 -11.01 -12.48
N GLY A 44 2.19 -10.78 -11.17
CA GLY A 44 0.89 -10.90 -10.52
C GLY A 44 -0.14 -9.90 -11.07
N TYR A 45 0.29 -8.69 -11.42
CA TYR A 45 -0.51 -7.69 -12.14
C TYR A 45 -0.90 -8.16 -13.56
N ARG A 46 0.03 -8.80 -14.29
CA ARG A 46 -0.23 -9.36 -15.63
C ARG A 46 -1.01 -10.68 -15.62
N ALA A 47 -0.96 -11.46 -14.53
CA ALA A 47 -1.61 -12.76 -14.40
C ALA A 47 -3.13 -12.69 -14.08
N GLY A 48 -3.70 -11.50 -13.98
CA GLY A 48 -5.14 -11.23 -14.12
C GLY A 48 -6.09 -11.71 -13.02
N GLY A 49 -5.77 -12.75 -12.25
CA GLY A 49 -6.71 -13.36 -11.30
C GLY A 49 -6.74 -12.73 -9.92
N GLY A 50 -5.60 -12.64 -9.24
CA GLY A 50 -5.54 -12.36 -7.79
C GLY A 50 -5.94 -10.95 -7.35
N LEU A 51 -6.02 -9.99 -8.28
CA LEU A 51 -6.47 -8.61 -8.02
C LEU A 51 -7.73 -8.24 -8.82
N ALA A 52 -8.36 -9.19 -9.52
CA ALA A 52 -9.52 -8.93 -10.38
C ALA A 52 -10.66 -8.23 -9.63
N ALA A 53 -10.89 -8.58 -8.35
CA ALA A 53 -11.90 -7.94 -7.50
C ALA A 53 -11.66 -6.43 -7.31
N LEU A 54 -10.40 -5.96 -7.32
CA LEU A 54 -10.08 -4.52 -7.25
C LEU A 54 -10.40 -3.80 -8.56
N ASP A 55 -10.28 -4.50 -9.69
CA ASP A 55 -10.55 -3.97 -11.02
C ASP A 55 -12.06 -3.97 -11.31
N GLU A 56 -12.78 -5.02 -10.88
CA GLU A 56 -14.24 -5.14 -10.92
C GLU A 56 -14.91 -4.01 -10.12
N ILE A 57 -14.56 -3.82 -8.84
CA ILE A 57 -15.17 -2.77 -8.01
C ILE A 57 -14.80 -1.37 -8.51
N GLY A 58 -13.57 -1.19 -9.02
CA GLY A 58 -13.10 0.07 -9.60
C GLY A 58 -13.74 0.38 -10.96
N ALA A 59 -14.17 -0.62 -11.72
CA ALA A 59 -14.99 -0.45 -12.92
C ALA A 59 -16.45 -0.14 -12.58
N TYR A 60 -17.04 -0.88 -11.62
CA TYR A 60 -18.41 -0.65 -11.14
C TYR A 60 -18.60 0.78 -10.62
N TRP A 61 -17.72 1.26 -9.74
CA TRP A 61 -17.80 2.63 -9.20
C TRP A 61 -17.62 3.69 -10.30
N ARG A 62 -16.72 3.47 -11.26
CA ARG A 62 -16.55 4.40 -12.39
C ARG A 62 -17.79 4.46 -13.27
N GLY A 63 -18.41 3.32 -13.58
CA GLY A 63 -19.66 3.28 -14.35
C GLY A 63 -20.81 4.04 -13.69
N LEU A 64 -20.92 4.01 -12.36
CA LEU A 64 -21.87 4.87 -11.62
C LEU A 64 -21.51 6.36 -11.72
N THR A 65 -20.23 6.69 -11.53
CA THR A 65 -19.73 8.08 -11.61
C THR A 65 -19.89 8.67 -13.00
N GLU A 66 -19.58 7.92 -14.06
CA GLU A 66 -19.75 8.30 -15.47
C GLU A 66 -21.22 8.49 -15.84
N LYS A 67 -22.12 7.62 -15.33
CA LYS A 67 -23.56 7.72 -15.54
C LYS A 67 -24.18 8.96 -14.88
N ASN A 68 -23.72 9.30 -13.67
CA ASN A 68 -24.32 10.36 -12.85
C ASN A 68 -23.58 11.71 -12.94
N GLY A 69 -22.38 11.74 -13.52
CA GLY A 69 -21.48 12.91 -13.53
C GLY A 69 -20.80 13.21 -12.19
N ILE A 70 -21.12 12.45 -11.13
CA ILE A 70 -20.63 12.62 -9.75
C ILE A 70 -20.46 11.26 -9.06
N PRO A 71 -19.56 11.12 -8.07
CA PRO A 71 -19.41 9.90 -7.29
C PRO A 71 -20.71 9.43 -6.64
N PRO A 72 -20.97 8.10 -6.58
CA PRO A 72 -22.18 7.55 -5.98
C PRO A 72 -22.24 7.79 -4.46
N SER A 73 -23.45 7.97 -3.94
CA SER A 73 -23.74 7.92 -2.50
C SER A 73 -23.70 6.47 -1.99
N ARG A 74 -23.83 6.26 -0.67
CA ARG A 74 -23.94 4.88 -0.15
C ARG A 74 -25.24 4.22 -0.61
N ALA A 75 -26.34 4.97 -0.72
CA ALA A 75 -27.64 4.44 -1.14
C ALA A 75 -27.66 3.95 -2.60
N GLU A 76 -26.83 4.51 -3.47
CA GLU A 76 -26.73 4.14 -4.89
C GLU A 76 -25.91 2.86 -5.15
N LEU A 77 -25.27 2.28 -4.12
CA LEU A 77 -24.51 1.04 -4.24
C LEU A 77 -25.41 -0.21 -4.08
N ASP A 78 -25.72 -0.88 -5.19
CA ASP A 78 -26.29 -2.24 -5.20
C ASP A 78 -25.19 -3.31 -5.19
N PRO A 79 -25.05 -4.13 -4.13
CA PRO A 79 -24.08 -5.23 -4.05
C PRO A 79 -24.20 -6.27 -5.19
N ARG A 80 -25.36 -6.37 -5.86
CA ARG A 80 -25.57 -7.29 -6.99
C ARG A 80 -24.64 -6.96 -8.16
N GLY A 81 -24.32 -5.68 -8.36
CA GLY A 81 -23.47 -5.19 -9.45
C GLY A 81 -21.98 -5.55 -9.36
N PHE A 82 -21.52 -6.03 -8.19
CA PHE A 82 -20.13 -6.44 -7.92
C PHE A 82 -20.08 -7.68 -7.02
N SER A 83 -21.06 -8.58 -7.21
CA SER A 83 -21.26 -9.76 -6.36
C SER A 83 -20.06 -10.72 -6.31
N ARG A 84 -19.22 -10.75 -7.36
CA ARG A 84 -18.00 -11.57 -7.40
C ARG A 84 -16.85 -10.95 -6.60
N ALA A 85 -16.75 -9.62 -6.57
CA ALA A 85 -15.81 -8.87 -5.74
C ALA A 85 -16.26 -8.67 -4.28
N LEU A 86 -17.51 -9.00 -3.92
CA LEU A 86 -18.12 -8.65 -2.62
C LEU A 86 -17.34 -9.18 -1.40
N SER A 87 -16.72 -10.36 -1.49
CA SER A 87 -15.89 -10.95 -0.44
C SER A 87 -14.59 -10.20 -0.17
N ASN A 88 -14.13 -9.39 -1.14
CA ASN A 88 -12.96 -8.51 -1.05
C ASN A 88 -13.33 -7.07 -0.64
N CYS A 89 -14.61 -6.69 -0.76
CA CYS A 89 -15.06 -5.32 -0.53
C CYS A 89 -15.12 -4.96 0.97
N PHE A 90 -15.01 -3.66 1.26
CA PHE A 90 -15.25 -3.08 2.58
C PHE A 90 -15.88 -1.69 2.45
N ILE A 91 -16.61 -1.25 3.47
CA ILE A 91 -17.03 0.14 3.63
C ILE A 91 -16.26 0.74 4.78
N ALA A 92 -15.63 1.88 4.52
CA ALA A 92 -14.86 2.66 5.47
C ALA A 92 -15.49 4.03 5.71
N GLU A 93 -15.33 4.55 6.91
CA GLU A 93 -15.85 5.84 7.36
C GLU A 93 -14.72 6.69 7.93
N ALA A 94 -14.66 7.98 7.55
CA ALA A 94 -13.65 8.89 8.05
C ALA A 94 -13.92 9.23 9.52
N ILE A 95 -12.94 8.91 10.39
CA ILE A 95 -12.94 9.30 11.81
C ILE A 95 -12.04 10.51 12.07
N THR A 96 -11.06 10.74 11.19
CA THR A 96 -10.27 11.97 11.09
C THR A 96 -9.96 12.20 9.60
N PRO A 97 -9.48 13.39 9.18
CA PRO A 97 -9.10 13.65 7.78
C PRO A 97 -8.03 12.71 7.20
N ARG A 98 -7.36 11.92 8.04
CA ARG A 98 -6.27 10.99 7.65
C ARG A 98 -6.56 9.52 8.02
N HIS A 99 -7.69 9.24 8.68
CA HIS A 99 -7.99 7.91 9.24
C HIS A 99 -9.38 7.43 8.89
N LEU A 100 -9.42 6.17 8.42
CA LEU A 100 -10.63 5.44 8.07
C LEU A 100 -10.90 4.32 9.07
N ARG A 101 -12.12 4.26 9.60
CA ARG A 101 -12.66 3.14 10.40
C ARG A 101 -13.49 2.22 9.52
N LEU A 102 -13.20 0.94 9.55
CA LEU A 102 -13.96 -0.08 8.84
C LEU A 102 -15.34 -0.24 9.48
N ARG A 103 -16.41 -0.15 8.68
CA ARG A 103 -17.81 -0.37 9.09
C ARG A 103 -18.34 -1.71 8.62
N LEU A 104 -17.99 -2.10 7.39
CA LEU A 104 -18.31 -3.40 6.79
C LEU A 104 -17.04 -3.98 6.18
N THR A 105 -16.86 -5.29 6.27
CA THR A 105 -15.66 -5.98 5.78
C THR A 105 -16.05 -7.33 5.18
N GLY A 106 -15.64 -7.58 3.94
CA GLY A 106 -15.81 -8.88 3.28
C GLY A 106 -14.90 -9.95 3.88
N GLN A 107 -15.27 -11.21 3.67
CA GLN A 107 -14.64 -12.38 4.27
C GLN A 107 -13.12 -12.42 4.09
N HIS A 108 -12.62 -12.04 2.90
CA HIS A 108 -11.19 -12.11 2.59
C HIS A 108 -10.33 -11.24 3.52
N LEU A 109 -10.85 -10.08 3.95
CA LEU A 109 -10.15 -9.20 4.87
C LEU A 109 -10.04 -9.84 6.27
N SER A 110 -11.14 -10.44 6.73
CA SER A 110 -11.23 -11.14 8.01
C SER A 110 -10.32 -12.38 8.04
N ASP A 111 -10.26 -13.15 6.95
CA ASP A 111 -9.40 -14.34 6.84
C ASP A 111 -7.91 -13.99 6.91
N VAL A 112 -7.49 -12.92 6.22
CA VAL A 112 -6.09 -12.46 6.21
C VAL A 112 -5.65 -11.92 7.58
N MET A 113 -6.59 -11.37 8.35
CA MET A 113 -6.33 -10.80 9.68
C MET A 113 -6.66 -11.74 10.84
N GLY A 114 -7.36 -12.84 10.60
CA GLY A 114 -7.73 -13.85 11.60
C GLY A 114 -8.74 -13.37 12.64
N MET A 115 -9.45 -12.28 12.35
CA MET A 115 -10.43 -11.66 13.24
C MET A 115 -11.42 -10.81 12.42
N ASP A 116 -12.59 -10.53 13.01
CA ASP A 116 -13.49 -9.51 12.47
C ASP A 116 -12.80 -8.14 12.50
N MET A 117 -12.76 -7.48 11.33
CA MET A 117 -12.12 -6.18 11.14
C MET A 117 -13.10 -5.00 11.22
N ARG A 118 -14.41 -5.25 11.43
CA ARG A 118 -15.39 -4.19 11.68
C ARG A 118 -15.04 -3.42 12.96
N GLY A 119 -15.22 -2.09 12.90
CA GLY A 119 -14.88 -1.17 13.98
C GLY A 119 -13.40 -0.81 14.09
N MET A 120 -12.50 -1.47 13.36
CA MET A 120 -11.05 -1.24 13.42
C MET A 120 -10.57 -0.21 12.37
N PRO A 121 -9.45 0.48 12.59
CA PRO A 121 -8.91 1.40 11.58
C PRO A 121 -8.25 0.64 10.42
N LEU A 122 -8.35 1.18 9.20
CA LEU A 122 -7.72 0.59 8.00
C LEU A 122 -6.19 0.43 8.16
N SER A 123 -5.55 1.30 8.95
CA SER A 123 -4.13 1.24 9.31
C SER A 123 -3.74 0.02 10.17
N ALA A 124 -4.69 -0.81 10.62
CA ALA A 124 -4.42 -2.10 11.26
C ALA A 124 -3.82 -3.14 10.30
N LEU A 125 -4.15 -3.05 9.00
CA LEU A 125 -3.60 -3.87 7.92
C LEU A 125 -2.14 -3.50 7.60
N ILE A 126 -1.76 -2.25 7.87
CA ILE A 126 -0.53 -1.64 7.38
C ILE A 126 0.54 -1.61 8.48
N MET A 127 1.76 -2.01 8.12
CA MET A 127 2.91 -1.95 9.01
C MET A 127 3.25 -0.50 9.38
N PRO A 128 3.78 -0.22 10.59
CA PRO A 128 3.98 1.15 11.08
C PRO A 128 4.80 2.03 10.14
N ASP A 129 5.82 1.45 9.49
CA ASP A 129 6.67 2.10 8.48
C ASP A 129 5.90 2.72 7.30
N SER A 130 4.75 2.13 6.95
CA SER A 130 3.97 2.49 5.77
C SER A 130 2.71 3.31 6.10
N ARG A 131 2.42 3.58 7.38
CA ARG A 131 1.23 4.33 7.80
C ARG A 131 1.19 5.79 7.34
N PRO A 132 2.29 6.58 7.37
CA PRO A 132 2.26 7.96 6.89
C PRO A 132 1.82 8.08 5.44
N HIS A 133 2.21 7.12 4.59
CA HIS A 133 1.81 7.05 3.19
C HIS A 133 0.33 6.66 3.02
N LEU A 134 -0.18 5.70 3.81
CA LEU A 134 -1.63 5.41 3.84
C LEU A 134 -2.43 6.66 4.21
N GLU A 135 -2.02 7.36 5.27
CA GLU A 135 -2.67 8.57 5.77
C GLU A 135 -2.68 9.72 4.75
N GLN A 136 -1.63 9.83 3.92
CA GLN A 136 -1.59 10.78 2.81
C GLN A 136 -2.61 10.41 1.73
N VAL A 137 -2.64 9.16 1.28
CA VAL A 137 -3.60 8.69 0.25
C VAL A 137 -5.04 8.87 0.72
N ILE A 138 -5.33 8.60 2.00
CA ILE A 138 -6.64 8.85 2.61
C ILE A 138 -6.98 10.34 2.61
N ALA A 139 -6.05 11.22 3.01
CA ALA A 139 -6.28 12.66 3.01
C ALA A 139 -6.58 13.22 1.61
N GLU A 140 -5.78 12.85 0.61
CA GLU A 140 -5.99 13.31 -0.77
C GLU A 140 -7.34 12.84 -1.34
N GLY A 141 -7.71 11.57 -1.08
CA GLY A 141 -8.99 11.01 -1.50
C GLY A 141 -10.19 11.65 -0.82
N LEU A 142 -10.11 11.90 0.50
CA LEU A 142 -11.18 12.53 1.27
C LEU A 142 -11.31 14.04 1.03
N ALA A 143 -10.21 14.76 0.78
CA ALA A 143 -10.22 16.21 0.61
C ALA A 143 -10.77 16.62 -0.76
N ASN A 144 -10.28 15.97 -1.83
CA ASN A 144 -10.56 16.39 -3.21
C ASN A 144 -11.65 15.56 -3.90
N MET A 145 -12.24 14.57 -3.20
CA MET A 145 -13.01 13.48 -3.83
C MET A 145 -12.24 12.85 -5.00
N ALA A 146 -10.90 12.77 -4.86
CA ALA A 146 -10.01 12.38 -5.94
C ALA A 146 -10.36 10.98 -6.45
N GLY A 147 -10.29 10.79 -7.77
CA GLY A 147 -10.61 9.54 -8.42
C GLY A 147 -9.87 8.31 -7.88
N PRO A 148 -10.28 7.09 -8.28
CA PRO A 148 -9.91 5.81 -7.67
C PRO A 148 -8.42 5.69 -7.29
N ALA A 149 -8.14 5.64 -5.98
CA ALA A 149 -6.78 5.50 -5.47
C ALA A 149 -6.44 4.02 -5.27
N ARG A 150 -5.40 3.52 -5.95
CA ARG A 150 -4.95 2.12 -5.83
C ARG A 150 -3.61 2.05 -5.09
N ILE A 151 -3.53 1.19 -4.09
CA ILE A 151 -2.35 0.99 -3.24
C ILE A 151 -1.83 -0.42 -3.47
N SER A 152 -0.55 -0.56 -3.79
CA SER A 152 0.13 -1.86 -3.95
C SER A 152 0.73 -2.31 -2.62
N LEU A 153 0.51 -3.56 -2.23
CA LEU A 153 0.86 -4.09 -0.92
C LEU A 153 1.79 -5.30 -0.97
N PHE A 154 2.68 -5.39 0.03
CA PHE A 154 3.57 -6.54 0.22
C PHE A 154 3.73 -6.90 1.70
N ALA A 155 3.38 -8.13 2.07
CA ALA A 155 3.69 -8.70 3.37
C ALA A 155 4.92 -9.61 3.25
N PRO A 156 6.04 -9.29 3.92
CA PRO A 156 7.25 -10.10 3.86
C PRO A 156 7.00 -11.51 4.42
N PRO A 157 7.83 -12.50 4.03
CA PRO A 157 7.76 -13.83 4.60
C PRO A 157 8.13 -13.78 6.09
N ARG A 158 7.52 -14.68 6.87
CA ARG A 158 7.83 -14.95 8.28
C ARG A 158 7.74 -16.45 8.52
N PHE A 159 8.17 -16.94 9.68
CA PHE A 159 8.02 -18.34 10.03
C PHE A 159 6.54 -18.78 9.92
N GLY A 160 6.25 -19.80 9.10
CA GLY A 160 4.88 -20.24 8.80
C GLY A 160 4.02 -19.29 7.93
N GLN A 161 4.63 -18.27 7.28
CA GLN A 161 3.94 -17.31 6.42
C GLN A 161 4.78 -17.02 5.17
N HIS A 162 4.35 -17.49 3.99
CA HIS A 162 4.99 -17.15 2.72
C HIS A 162 4.84 -15.66 2.38
N ALA A 163 5.74 -15.13 1.55
CA ALA A 163 5.62 -13.78 1.01
C ALA A 163 4.26 -13.63 0.29
N LEU A 164 3.54 -12.54 0.59
CA LEU A 164 2.17 -12.34 0.12
C LEU A 164 2.05 -10.94 -0.48
N TYR A 165 1.57 -10.87 -1.72
CA TYR A 165 1.30 -9.62 -2.41
C TYR A 165 -0.19 -9.30 -2.33
N GLY A 166 -0.54 -8.03 -2.47
CA GLY A 166 -1.94 -7.63 -2.55
C GLY A 166 -2.11 -6.21 -3.04
N GLY A 167 -3.33 -5.73 -2.95
CA GLY A 167 -3.65 -4.34 -3.18
C GLY A 167 -4.90 -3.91 -2.44
N ILE A 168 -5.02 -2.61 -2.27
CA ILE A 168 -6.25 -1.93 -1.86
C ILE A 168 -6.66 -0.99 -2.98
N VAL A 169 -7.96 -0.86 -3.22
CA VAL A 169 -8.53 0.30 -3.92
C VAL A 169 -9.42 1.08 -2.95
N LEU A 170 -9.32 2.40 -2.97
CA LEU A 170 -10.16 3.34 -2.23
C LEU A 170 -10.93 4.21 -3.22
N LEU A 171 -12.26 4.25 -3.02
CA LEU A 171 -13.24 4.84 -3.92
C LEU A 171 -14.11 5.80 -3.08
N PRO A 172 -13.95 7.13 -3.23
CA PRO A 172 -14.77 8.09 -2.49
C PRO A 172 -16.26 7.89 -2.77
N LEU A 173 -17.09 7.99 -1.73
CA LEU A 173 -18.54 8.05 -1.87
C LEU A 173 -19.00 9.47 -1.58
N ARG A 174 -20.02 9.93 -2.30
CA ARG A 174 -20.63 11.24 -2.08
C ARG A 174 -21.17 11.33 -0.65
N ASP A 175 -20.84 12.45 0.00
CA ASP A 175 -21.32 12.78 1.34
C ASP A 175 -22.85 12.93 1.35
N GLU A 176 -23.47 12.47 2.43
CA GLU A 176 -24.89 12.67 2.74
C GLU A 176 -24.98 13.72 3.86
N ALA A 177 -26.01 14.57 3.86
CA ALA A 177 -26.11 15.67 4.82
C ALA A 177 -26.14 15.16 6.27
N GLY A 178 -25.21 15.64 7.11
CA GLY A 178 -25.05 15.20 8.49
C GLY A 178 -24.36 13.83 8.67
N ALA A 179 -23.96 13.16 7.58
CA ALA A 179 -23.23 11.90 7.63
C ALA A 179 -21.70 12.10 7.58
N PRO A 180 -20.91 11.25 8.25
CA PRO A 180 -19.46 11.23 8.08
C PRO A 180 -19.07 10.75 6.68
N ARG A 181 -17.94 11.26 6.14
CA ARG A 181 -17.42 10.87 4.82
C ARG A 181 -17.17 9.37 4.74
N ARG A 182 -17.49 8.75 3.60
CA ARG A 182 -17.33 7.30 3.40
C ARG A 182 -16.51 6.97 2.16
N MET A 183 -15.84 5.84 2.22
CA MET A 183 -15.16 5.23 1.08
C MET A 183 -15.64 3.80 0.93
N LEU A 184 -15.99 3.43 -0.31
CA LEU A 184 -16.00 2.05 -0.74
C LEU A 184 -14.54 1.65 -0.98
N GLY A 185 -14.18 0.44 -0.60
CA GLY A 185 -12.89 -0.10 -0.97
C GLY A 185 -12.96 -1.59 -1.22
N ALA A 186 -11.90 -2.12 -1.78
CA ALA A 186 -11.67 -3.56 -1.78
C ALA A 186 -10.21 -3.87 -1.47
N PHE A 187 -9.99 -5.05 -0.93
CA PHE A 187 -8.69 -5.61 -0.58
C PHE A 187 -8.59 -7.02 -1.14
N ALA A 188 -7.52 -7.29 -1.89
CA ALA A 188 -7.28 -8.59 -2.50
C ALA A 188 -5.81 -8.97 -2.39
N THR A 189 -5.51 -10.27 -2.33
CA THR A 189 -4.15 -10.80 -2.22
C THR A 189 -3.86 -11.85 -3.29
N VAL A 190 -2.61 -11.88 -3.76
CA VAL A 190 -2.12 -12.85 -4.73
C VAL A 190 -1.39 -13.96 -3.98
N GLY A 191 -1.97 -15.16 -3.97
CA GLY A 191 -1.47 -16.33 -3.25
C GLY A 191 -2.27 -16.65 -1.98
N LYS A 192 -1.85 -17.70 -1.26
CA LYS A 192 -2.52 -18.14 -0.01
C LYS A 192 -2.03 -17.27 1.17
N PRO A 193 -2.92 -16.66 1.98
CA PRO A 193 -2.51 -15.79 3.09
C PRO A 193 -1.59 -16.45 4.13
N GLY A 194 -1.76 -17.76 4.35
CA GLY A 194 -1.06 -18.51 5.39
C GLY A 194 -1.64 -18.20 6.77
N ARG A 195 -0.80 -18.26 7.81
CA ARG A 195 -1.21 -17.97 9.19
C ARG A 195 -1.53 -16.48 9.38
N ALA A 196 -2.70 -16.15 9.89
CA ALA A 196 -3.07 -14.79 10.30
C ALA A 196 -2.41 -14.35 11.63
N PRO A 197 -2.33 -13.03 11.92
CA PRO A 197 -2.60 -11.91 11.03
C PRO A 197 -1.44 -11.65 10.06
N ARG A 198 -1.75 -11.14 8.86
CA ARG A 198 -0.76 -10.65 7.89
C ARG A 198 -0.86 -9.13 7.77
N ARG A 199 0.24 -8.43 8.10
CA ARG A 199 0.37 -6.97 7.90
C ARG A 199 1.26 -6.67 6.70
N PHE A 200 0.96 -5.60 5.99
CA PHE A 200 1.56 -5.24 4.71
C PHE A 200 2.34 -3.93 4.78
N ARG A 201 3.43 -3.85 4.00
CA ARG A 201 4.05 -2.60 3.57
C ARG A 201 3.34 -2.09 2.33
N ILE A 202 3.37 -0.77 2.14
CA ILE A 202 2.96 -0.17 0.88
C ILE A 202 4.18 -0.12 -0.05
N LEU A 203 4.05 -0.68 -1.25
CA LEU A 203 5.06 -0.59 -2.31
C LEU A 203 4.92 0.71 -3.14
N GLY A 204 3.73 1.31 -3.13
CA GLY A 204 3.41 2.56 -3.79
C GLY A 204 1.90 2.72 -3.97
N ALA A 205 1.46 3.95 -4.23
CA ALA A 205 0.10 4.28 -4.58
C ALA A 205 0.03 4.95 -5.96
N ALA A 206 -1.00 4.63 -6.74
CA ALA A 206 -1.27 5.21 -8.04
C ALA A 206 -2.71 5.77 -8.07
N LYS A 207 -2.85 6.99 -8.58
CA LYS A 207 -4.17 7.52 -8.97
C LYS A 207 -4.57 6.81 -10.25
N THR A 208 -5.72 6.12 -10.23
CA THR A 208 -6.19 5.34 -11.38
C THR A 208 -6.94 6.25 -12.35
N ASP A 209 -6.25 7.25 -12.87
CA ASP A 209 -6.69 8.02 -14.04
C ASP A 209 -6.36 7.24 -15.33
N ARG A 210 -6.64 5.92 -15.30
CA ARG A 210 -6.32 5.02 -16.40
C ARG A 210 -7.37 5.29 -17.48
N PRO A 211 -7.01 5.86 -18.65
CA PRO A 211 -7.93 5.89 -19.77
C PRO A 211 -8.34 4.45 -20.06
N VAL A 212 -9.64 4.23 -20.29
CA VAL A 212 -10.16 2.92 -20.71
C VAL A 212 -9.26 2.43 -21.83
N ALA A 213 -8.68 1.25 -21.64
CA ALA A 213 -7.73 0.71 -22.60
C ALA A 213 -8.49 0.41 -23.89
N THR A 214 -8.43 1.34 -24.85
CA THR A 214 -8.86 1.09 -26.23
C THR A 214 -8.20 -0.20 -26.67
N THR A 215 -8.99 -1.12 -27.22
CA THR A 215 -8.55 -2.43 -27.74
C THR A 215 -7.77 -2.26 -29.05
N GLY A 216 -6.67 -1.51 -28.98
CA GLY A 216 -5.65 -1.40 -30.00
C GLY A 216 -4.31 -1.91 -29.44
N ARG A 217 -3.59 -2.71 -30.23
CA ARG A 217 -2.18 -3.02 -29.90
C ARG A 217 -1.42 -1.70 -29.77
N PRO A 218 -0.69 -1.45 -28.66
CA PRO A 218 0.16 -0.27 -28.58
C PRO A 218 1.25 -0.39 -29.65
N ALA A 219 1.20 0.51 -30.63
CA ALA A 219 2.21 0.58 -31.68
C ALA A 219 3.53 1.06 -31.05
N LEU A 220 4.49 0.15 -30.91
CA LEU A 220 5.87 0.48 -30.57
C LEU A 220 6.42 1.42 -31.66
N ARG A 221 6.51 2.72 -31.33
CA ARG A 221 7.30 3.66 -32.13
C ARG A 221 8.74 3.57 -31.66
N VAL A 222 9.64 3.21 -32.57
CA VAL A 222 11.08 3.29 -32.34
C VAL A 222 11.44 4.76 -32.15
N ILE A 223 12.13 5.07 -31.05
CA ILE A 223 12.72 6.39 -30.82
C ILE A 223 14.13 6.32 -31.41
N GLU A 224 14.34 6.93 -32.58
CA GLU A 224 15.66 7.08 -33.16
C GLU A 224 16.47 8.09 -32.34
N GLY A 225 17.28 7.57 -31.41
CA GLY A 225 18.08 8.38 -30.49
C GLY A 225 19.40 7.72 -30.06
N GLY A 226 19.89 6.76 -30.85
CA GLY A 226 21.05 5.93 -30.55
C GLY A 226 22.33 6.29 -31.30
N LEU A 227 22.73 7.57 -31.31
CA LEU A 227 24.02 7.99 -31.89
C LEU A 227 25.20 7.54 -31.00
N SER A 228 25.65 6.30 -31.17
CA SER A 228 27.00 5.90 -30.77
C SER A 228 28.00 6.31 -31.85
N VAL A 229 28.48 7.55 -31.77
CA VAL A 229 29.67 7.97 -32.51
C VAL A 229 30.87 7.29 -31.84
N ARG A 230 31.45 6.29 -32.51
CA ARG A 230 32.80 5.81 -32.21
C ARG A 230 33.79 6.65 -33.01
N ALA A 231 34.73 7.27 -32.31
CA ALA A 231 36.04 7.64 -32.82
C ALA A 231 37.03 6.55 -32.39
#